data_AF-A0A8J8AJW7-F1
#
_entry.id   AF-A0A8J8AJW7-F1
#
_cell.length_a   1.000
_cell.length_b   1.000
_cell.length_c   1.000
_cell.angle_alpha   90.00
_cell.angle_beta   90.00
_cell.angle_gamma   90.00
#
_symmetry.space_group_name_H-M   'P 1'
#
loop_
_entity.id
_entity.type
_entity.pdbx_description
1 polymer ?
#
loop_
_entity_poly.entity_id
_entity_poly.type
_entity_poly.pdbx_seq_one_letter_code
_entity_poly.pdbx_strand_id
1 'polypeptide(L)'
;MEPRKLAAVAVLLFVFVAPLAYLGAAYHSYAGLVDPQKPKASADYVVVYTLSAQFYVLTKEKYEGLISSGYLLPEGSKIFNVTLESFITGSPEVDLNLTLRSPYEYFTIVVGAPSVADCKDSPQLYVGDCRYRTITVSEVSGVVSNIFSTNYYLRALQMGYDNKTAREYASNQTWLRYRKRYLTFWTKIDIGRGKIGNPEHLVVLLIGPAEGARENKIFAPRRGVLVIEGTTDETLRAEVILIENLIGFKWPQGNTTQTITG
;
A
#
# COMPACT_ATOMS: atom_id res chain seq x y z
N MET A 1 -34.02 -11.88 -40.20
CA MET A 1 -32.74 -11.14 -40.31
C MET A 1 -31.80 -12.00 -41.14
N GLU A 2 -31.19 -11.49 -42.21
CA GLU A 2 -30.30 -12.30 -43.07
C GLU A 2 -29.09 -12.84 -42.28
N PRO A 3 -28.63 -14.08 -42.53
CA PRO A 3 -27.53 -14.71 -41.81
C PRO A 3 -26.22 -13.89 -41.86
N ARG A 4 -25.99 -13.14 -42.95
CA ARG A 4 -24.85 -12.22 -43.08
C ARG A 4 -24.94 -11.03 -42.13
N LYS A 5 -26.14 -10.48 -41.91
CA LYS A 5 -26.37 -9.40 -40.94
C LYS A 5 -26.22 -9.90 -39.51
N LEU A 6 -26.68 -11.13 -39.24
CA LEU A 6 -26.54 -11.77 -37.93
C LEU A 6 -25.07 -12.06 -37.59
N ALA A 7 -24.29 -12.55 -38.57
CA ALA A 7 -22.85 -12.73 -38.42
C ALA A 7 -22.11 -11.40 -38.21
N ALA A 8 -22.44 -10.34 -38.96
CA ALA A 8 -21.84 -9.03 -38.79
C ALA A 8 -22.13 -8.43 -37.40
N VAL A 9 -23.37 -8.57 -36.90
CA VAL A 9 -23.73 -8.15 -35.54
C VAL A 9 -22.99 -8.98 -34.48
N ALA A 10 -22.86 -10.29 -34.67
CA ALA A 10 -22.09 -11.15 -33.77
C ALA A 10 -20.61 -10.76 -33.73
N VAL A 11 -19.99 -10.51 -34.89
CA VAL A 11 -18.60 -10.01 -34.96
C VAL A 11 -18.47 -8.67 -34.26
N LEU A 12 -19.39 -7.73 -34.48
CA LEU A 12 -19.37 -6.43 -33.81
C LEU A 12 -19.48 -6.57 -32.28
N LEU A 13 -20.36 -7.45 -31.80
CA LEU A 13 -20.52 -7.75 -30.37
C LEU A 13 -19.25 -8.37 -29.77
N PHE A 14 -18.65 -9.38 -30.41
CA PHE A 14 -17.48 -10.08 -29.87
C PHE A 14 -16.18 -9.28 -30.00
N VAL A 15 -16.02 -8.46 -31.05
CA VAL A 15 -14.79 -7.70 -31.30
C VAL A 15 -14.77 -6.35 -30.59
N PHE A 16 -15.92 -5.69 -30.44
CA PHE A 16 -15.97 -4.35 -29.86
C PHE A 16 -16.71 -4.30 -28.52
N VAL A 17 -17.93 -4.84 -28.45
CA VAL A 17 -18.76 -4.68 -27.25
C VAL A 17 -18.23 -5.51 -26.09
N ALA A 18 -17.89 -6.79 -26.31
CA ALA A 18 -17.41 -7.67 -25.25
C ALA A 18 -16.07 -7.20 -24.64
N PRO A 19 -15.04 -6.78 -25.42
CA PRO A 19 -13.81 -6.24 -24.85
C PRO A 19 -14.04 -4.95 -24.07
N LEU A 20 -14.86 -4.02 -24.58
CA LEU A 20 -15.17 -2.78 -23.87
C LEU A 20 -15.93 -3.05 -22.56
N ALA A 21 -16.91 -3.95 -22.58
CA ALA A 21 -17.63 -4.36 -21.39
C ALA A 21 -16.70 -5.02 -20.36
N TYR A 22 -15.75 -5.85 -20.81
CA TYR A 22 -14.75 -6.46 -19.95
C TYR A 22 -13.82 -5.42 -19.30
N LEU A 23 -13.33 -4.44 -20.07
CA LEU A 23 -12.51 -3.34 -19.54
C LEU A 23 -13.29 -2.47 -18.55
N GLY A 24 -14.55 -2.16 -18.87
CA GLY A 24 -15.45 -1.42 -17.99
C GLY A 24 -15.70 -2.15 -16.67
N ALA A 25 -15.99 -3.46 -16.72
CA ALA A 25 -16.17 -4.29 -15.53
C ALA A 25 -14.88 -4.36 -14.68
N ALA A 26 -13.71 -4.54 -15.31
CA ALA A 26 -12.44 -4.54 -14.60
C ALA A 26 -12.15 -3.19 -13.92
N TYR A 27 -12.43 -2.07 -14.60
CA TYR A 27 -12.29 -0.75 -14.00
C TYR A 27 -13.26 -0.54 -12.83
N HIS A 28 -14.51 -0.99 -12.96
CA HIS A 28 -15.50 -0.93 -11.88
C HIS A 28 -15.07 -1.77 -10.66
N SER A 29 -14.54 -2.97 -10.89
CA SER A 29 -13.95 -3.80 -9.84
C SER A 29 -12.78 -3.12 -9.14
N TYR A 30 -11.92 -2.40 -9.89
CA TYR A 30 -10.87 -1.58 -9.29
C TYR A 30 -11.45 -0.44 -8.43
N ALA A 31 -12.47 0.26 -8.92
CA ALA A 31 -13.12 1.33 -8.16
C ALA A 31 -13.68 0.82 -6.83
N GLY A 32 -14.34 -0.34 -6.83
CA GLY A 32 -14.83 -0.98 -5.60
C GLY A 32 -13.72 -1.52 -4.67
N LEU A 33 -12.47 -1.65 -5.14
CA LEU A 33 -11.33 -1.98 -4.29
C LEU A 33 -10.74 -0.76 -3.59
N VAL A 34 -10.76 0.42 -4.21
CA VAL A 34 -10.25 1.65 -3.60
C VAL A 34 -11.31 2.44 -2.85
N ASP A 35 -12.59 2.18 -3.12
CA ASP A 35 -13.73 2.75 -2.41
C ASP A 35 -14.72 1.63 -2.01
N PRO A 36 -14.33 0.76 -1.07
CA PRO A 36 -15.17 -0.35 -0.61
C PRO A 36 -16.32 0.18 0.28
N GLN A 37 -17.51 -0.38 0.12
CA GLN A 37 -18.73 0.20 0.71
C GLN A 37 -18.75 0.31 2.25
N LYS A 38 -18.36 -0.74 2.98
CA LYS A 38 -18.40 -0.73 4.44
C LYS A 38 -17.38 -1.69 5.06
N PRO A 39 -16.50 -1.22 5.96
CA PRO A 39 -15.59 -2.09 6.69
C PRO A 39 -16.36 -2.94 7.71
N LYS A 40 -15.81 -4.12 8.01
CA LYS A 40 -16.30 -5.01 9.08
C LYS A 40 -15.96 -4.44 10.46
N ALA A 41 -14.81 -3.79 10.56
CA ALA A 41 -14.32 -3.11 11.75
C ALA A 41 -13.31 -2.04 11.34
N SER A 42 -13.13 -1.04 12.20
CA SER A 42 -12.13 0.01 12.03
C SER A 42 -11.45 0.29 13.37
N ALA A 43 -10.19 0.71 13.33
CA ALA A 43 -9.40 1.10 14.48
C ALA A 43 -8.75 2.47 14.19
N ASP A 44 -8.91 3.41 15.11
CA ASP A 44 -8.38 4.76 14.95
C ASP A 44 -7.03 4.92 15.65
N TYR A 45 -6.07 5.44 14.90
CA TYR A 45 -4.71 5.69 15.37
C TYR A 45 -4.35 7.17 15.23
N VAL A 46 -3.49 7.62 16.13
CA VAL A 46 -2.89 8.95 16.11
C VAL A 46 -1.39 8.78 15.96
N VAL A 47 -0.85 9.30 14.86
CA VAL A 47 0.58 9.37 14.61
C VAL A 47 1.06 10.78 14.91
N VAL A 48 1.99 10.94 15.83
CA VAL A 48 2.58 12.22 16.20
C VAL A 48 3.99 12.31 15.64
N TYR A 49 4.28 13.37 14.90
CA TYR A 49 5.61 13.69 14.39
C TYR A 49 6.18 14.91 15.11
N THR A 50 7.31 14.75 15.78
CA THR A 50 7.94 15.82 16.56
C THR A 50 9.00 16.58 15.75
N LEU A 51 9.38 17.78 16.21
CA LEU A 51 10.49 18.55 15.62
C LEU A 51 11.84 17.84 15.70
N SER A 52 12.01 16.90 16.65
CA SER A 52 13.17 16.02 16.73
C SER A 52 13.19 14.92 15.66
N ALA A 53 12.27 14.98 14.68
CA ALA A 53 12.09 14.01 13.61
C ALA A 53 11.75 12.59 14.10
N GLN A 54 11.08 12.48 15.26
CA GLN A 54 10.61 11.22 15.81
C GLN A 54 9.12 11.03 15.56
N PHE A 55 8.73 9.77 15.39
CA PHE A 55 7.33 9.37 15.25
C PHE A 55 6.88 8.57 16.47
N TYR A 56 5.70 8.92 16.96
CA TYR A 56 4.99 8.21 18.02
C TYR A 56 3.67 7.71 17.47
N VAL A 57 3.35 6.44 17.71
CA VAL A 57 2.12 5.80 17.27
C VAL A 57 1.30 5.45 18.50
N LEU A 58 0.07 5.94 18.56
CA LEU A 58 -0.85 5.74 19.67
C LEU A 58 -2.21 5.31 19.13
N THR A 59 -2.94 4.47 19.86
CA THR A 59 -4.39 4.35 19.62
C THR A 59 -5.05 5.66 20.03
N LYS A 60 -6.20 5.96 19.44
CA LYS A 60 -6.96 7.17 19.76
C LYS A 60 -7.31 7.28 21.25
N GLU A 61 -7.70 6.18 21.89
CA GLU A 61 -8.03 6.14 23.31
C GLU A 61 -6.82 6.48 24.18
N LYS A 62 -5.63 5.96 23.81
CA LYS A 62 -4.40 6.24 24.52
C LYS A 62 -3.97 7.70 24.35
N TYR A 63 -4.12 8.24 23.14
CA TYR A 63 -3.85 9.64 22.87
C TYR A 63 -4.77 10.56 23.70
N GLU A 64 -6.08 10.31 23.68
CA GLU A 64 -7.06 11.06 24.47
C GLU A 64 -6.78 10.97 25.98
N GLY A 65 -6.38 9.80 26.48
CA GLY A 65 -5.96 9.61 27.87
C GLY A 65 -4.71 10.42 28.24
N LEU A 66 -3.73 10.53 27.35
CA LEU A 66 -2.53 11.35 27.57
C LEU A 66 -2.90 12.83 27.65
N ILE A 67 -3.66 13.34 26.70
CA ILE A 67 -4.08 14.75 26.71
C ILE A 67 -4.94 15.05 27.94
N SER A 68 -5.84 14.15 28.32
CA SER A 68 -6.70 14.30 29.50
C SER A 68 -5.92 14.29 30.83
N SER A 69 -4.75 13.64 30.87
CA SER A 69 -3.87 13.67 32.04
C SER A 69 -2.99 14.91 32.13
N GLY A 70 -3.14 15.86 31.20
CA GLY A 70 -2.37 17.11 31.14
C GLY A 70 -1.03 16.98 30.42
N TYR A 71 -0.78 15.87 29.72
CA TYR A 71 0.41 15.72 28.90
C TYR A 71 0.33 16.68 27.71
N LEU A 72 1.33 17.55 27.58
CA LEU A 72 1.48 18.44 26.44
C LEU A 72 2.44 17.80 25.44
N LEU A 73 2.01 17.71 24.19
CA LEU A 73 2.90 17.33 23.10
C LEU A 73 4.03 18.38 22.98
N PRO A 74 5.25 17.98 22.56
CA PRO A 74 6.31 18.92 22.26
C PRO A 74 5.83 19.99 21.28
N GLU A 75 6.21 21.24 21.52
CA GLU A 75 5.82 22.37 20.67
C GLU A 75 6.24 22.12 19.21
N GLY A 76 5.35 22.47 18.27
CA GLY A 76 5.57 22.24 16.84
C GLY A 76 5.37 20.80 16.37
N SER A 77 4.88 19.89 17.22
CA SER A 77 4.49 18.54 16.80
C SER A 77 3.31 18.57 15.82
N LYS A 78 3.35 17.70 14.82
CA LYS A 78 2.25 17.45 13.88
C LYS A 78 1.51 16.18 14.27
N ILE A 79 0.20 16.19 14.09
CA ILE A 79 -0.69 15.09 14.45
C ILE A 79 -1.38 14.60 13.17
N PHE A 80 -1.34 13.30 12.95
CA PHE A 80 -2.02 12.63 11.84
C PHE A 80 -2.99 11.60 12.40
N ASN A 81 -4.28 11.82 12.16
CA ASN A 81 -5.31 10.84 12.47
C ASN A 81 -5.42 9.88 11.29
N VAL A 82 -5.28 8.59 11.56
CA VAL A 82 -5.29 7.52 10.55
C VAL A 82 -6.25 6.44 11.00
N THR A 83 -7.13 6.01 10.10
CA THR A 83 -8.05 4.90 10.34
C THR A 83 -7.55 3.63 9.65
N LEU A 84 -7.42 2.55 10.42
CA LEU A 84 -7.11 1.22 9.90
C LEU A 84 -8.41 0.44 9.75
N GLU A 85 -8.74 -0.03 8.54
CA GLU A 85 -10.01 -0.72 8.27
C GLU A 85 -9.83 -2.20 7.92
N SER A 86 -10.77 -3.01 8.38
CA SER A 86 -10.84 -4.44 8.10
C SER A 86 -11.97 -4.77 7.13
N PHE A 87 -11.67 -5.57 6.11
CA PHE A 87 -12.65 -6.09 5.15
C PHE A 87 -12.66 -7.62 5.08
N ILE A 88 -11.62 -8.30 5.59
CA ILE A 88 -11.45 -9.74 5.46
C ILE A 88 -11.87 -10.44 6.76
N THR A 89 -11.19 -10.19 7.88
CA THR A 89 -11.37 -10.95 9.13
C THR A 89 -12.26 -10.27 10.17
N GLY A 90 -12.45 -8.95 10.09
CA GLY A 90 -13.07 -8.16 11.15
C GLY A 90 -12.07 -7.65 12.20
N SER A 91 -10.76 -7.90 12.04
CA SER A 91 -9.70 -7.25 12.81
C SER A 91 -8.75 -6.51 11.86
N PRO A 92 -8.64 -5.17 11.95
CA PRO A 92 -7.84 -4.39 11.02
C PRO A 92 -6.34 -4.73 11.05
N GLU A 93 -5.78 -4.97 12.24
CA GLU A 93 -4.38 -5.33 12.43
C GLU A 93 -4.08 -6.72 11.87
N VAL A 94 -5.01 -7.66 12.04
CA VAL A 94 -4.88 -9.02 11.49
C VAL A 94 -4.94 -8.98 9.97
N ASP A 95 -5.85 -8.21 9.38
CA ASP A 95 -5.95 -8.04 7.93
C ASP A 95 -4.67 -7.44 7.33
N LEU A 96 -4.12 -6.41 7.96
CA LEU A 96 -2.84 -5.79 7.58
C LEU A 96 -1.71 -6.82 7.63
N ASN A 97 -1.56 -7.52 8.77
CA ASN A 97 -0.47 -8.45 8.98
C ASN A 97 -0.56 -9.67 8.04
N LEU A 98 -1.75 -10.24 7.85
CA LEU A 98 -1.99 -11.32 6.89
C LEU A 98 -1.69 -10.87 5.46
N THR A 99 -2.10 -9.66 5.10
CA THR A 99 -1.89 -9.12 3.75
C THR A 99 -0.42 -8.88 3.47
N LEU A 100 0.37 -8.39 4.43
CA LEU A 100 1.80 -8.13 4.20
C LEU A 100 2.67 -9.39 4.31
N ARG A 101 2.37 -10.32 5.23
CA ARG A 101 3.25 -11.47 5.52
C ARG A 101 2.92 -12.74 4.73
N SER A 102 1.86 -12.75 3.94
CA SER A 102 1.53 -13.91 3.09
C SER A 102 2.65 -14.23 2.08
N PRO A 103 2.85 -15.51 1.71
CA PRO A 103 3.93 -15.93 0.81
C PRO A 103 3.58 -15.65 -0.66
N TYR A 104 3.76 -14.41 -1.10
CA TYR A 104 3.56 -14.03 -2.50
C TYR A 104 4.73 -14.44 -3.39
N GLU A 105 4.45 -14.67 -4.67
CA GLU A 105 5.47 -14.84 -5.71
C GLU A 105 5.96 -13.48 -6.26
N TYR A 106 5.10 -12.46 -6.28
CA TYR A 106 5.48 -11.13 -6.75
C TYR A 106 4.98 -10.06 -5.78
N PHE A 107 5.65 -8.90 -5.80
CA PHE A 107 5.09 -7.69 -5.19
C PHE A 107 5.27 -6.48 -6.09
N THR A 108 4.24 -5.65 -6.16
CA THR A 108 4.25 -4.37 -6.88
C THR A 108 3.99 -3.23 -5.92
N ILE A 109 4.84 -2.22 -5.95
CA ILE A 109 4.56 -0.93 -5.32
C ILE A 109 4.04 0.02 -6.40
N VAL A 110 2.79 0.45 -6.25
CA VAL A 110 2.16 1.46 -7.10
C VAL A 110 2.33 2.82 -6.43
N VAL A 111 3.20 3.64 -7.00
CA VAL A 111 3.71 4.85 -6.33
C VAL A 111 2.77 6.05 -6.38
N GLY A 112 1.65 5.94 -7.09
CA GLY A 112 0.68 7.00 -7.35
C GLY A 112 0.42 7.18 -8.85
N ALA A 113 -0.23 8.27 -9.21
CA ALA A 113 -0.56 8.67 -10.56
C ALA A 113 0.71 8.91 -11.41
N PRO A 114 0.60 8.86 -12.75
CA PRO A 114 1.74 9.15 -13.62
C PRO A 114 2.42 10.52 -13.38
N SER A 115 1.68 11.52 -12.90
CA SER A 115 2.21 12.84 -12.52
C SER A 115 3.22 12.79 -11.38
N VAL A 116 3.29 11.71 -10.60
CA VAL A 116 4.37 11.51 -9.61
C VAL A 116 5.75 11.48 -10.29
N ALA A 117 5.83 11.17 -11.59
CA ALA A 117 7.08 11.27 -12.36
C ALA A 117 7.63 12.70 -12.39
N ASP A 118 6.76 13.71 -12.30
CA ASP A 118 7.14 15.13 -12.32
C ASP A 118 7.99 15.51 -11.10
N CYS A 119 7.96 14.73 -10.01
CA CYS A 119 8.83 14.95 -8.86
C CYS A 119 10.32 14.88 -9.16
N LYS A 120 10.71 14.28 -10.28
CA LYS A 120 12.10 14.24 -10.72
C LYS A 120 12.46 15.46 -11.56
N ASP A 121 11.62 15.79 -12.54
CA ASP A 121 11.98 16.69 -13.64
C ASP A 121 11.29 18.07 -13.53
N SER A 122 10.14 18.15 -12.86
CA SER A 122 9.36 19.39 -12.67
C SER A 122 8.53 19.36 -11.38
N PRO A 123 9.15 19.40 -10.18
CA PRO A 123 8.46 19.23 -8.91
C PRO A 123 7.32 20.23 -8.67
N GLN A 124 7.41 21.43 -9.25
CA GLN A 124 6.40 22.47 -9.18
C GLN A 124 5.07 22.12 -9.88
N LEU A 125 5.06 21.13 -10.78
CA LEU A 125 3.85 20.65 -11.46
C LEU A 125 3.15 19.53 -10.67
N TYR A 126 3.82 18.97 -9.66
CA TYR A 126 3.27 17.90 -8.86
C TYR A 126 2.26 18.45 -7.84
N VAL A 127 1.08 17.84 -7.81
CA VAL A 127 0.06 18.14 -6.79
C VAL A 127 0.40 17.36 -5.53
N GLY A 128 1.24 17.95 -4.68
CA GLY A 128 1.69 17.35 -3.43
C GLY A 128 3.10 17.80 -3.01
N ASP A 129 3.73 17.03 -2.13
CA ASP A 129 5.11 17.22 -1.68
C ASP A 129 5.99 16.03 -2.13
N CYS A 130 6.85 16.30 -3.11
CA CYS A 130 7.75 15.31 -3.68
C CYS A 130 8.76 14.71 -2.69
N ARG A 131 9.16 15.47 -1.67
CA ARG A 131 10.08 14.98 -0.63
C ARG A 131 9.39 13.88 0.16
N TYR A 132 8.19 14.16 0.67
CA TYR A 132 7.45 13.15 1.43
C TYR A 132 7.05 11.97 0.55
N ARG A 133 6.56 12.19 -0.68
CA ARG A 133 6.22 11.10 -1.60
C ARG A 133 7.40 10.16 -1.86
N THR A 134 8.58 10.70 -2.11
CA THR A 134 9.78 9.90 -2.37
C THR A 134 10.21 9.08 -1.16
N ILE A 135 10.14 9.68 0.04
CA ILE A 135 10.45 8.99 1.29
C ILE A 135 9.44 7.88 1.55
N THR A 136 8.14 8.16 1.45
CA THR A 136 7.06 7.16 1.61
C THR A 136 7.26 5.97 0.69
N VAL A 137 7.52 6.21 -0.61
CA VAL A 137 7.77 5.15 -1.58
C VAL A 137 8.98 4.30 -1.17
N SER A 138 10.04 4.93 -0.66
CA SER A 138 11.26 4.23 -0.26
C SER A 138 11.06 3.42 1.02
N GLU A 139 10.43 4.00 2.04
CA GLU A 139 10.11 3.37 3.32
C GLU A 139 9.20 2.15 3.09
N VAL A 140 8.07 2.32 2.39
CA VAL A 140 7.15 1.20 2.12
C VAL A 140 7.78 0.11 1.25
N SER A 141 8.59 0.49 0.25
CA SER A 141 9.30 -0.49 -0.58
C SER A 141 10.30 -1.29 0.24
N GLY A 142 11.02 -0.63 1.16
CA GLY A 142 11.97 -1.28 2.05
C GLY A 142 11.28 -2.21 3.05
N VAL A 143 10.17 -1.79 3.66
CA VAL A 143 9.35 -2.64 4.55
C VAL A 143 8.89 -3.90 3.82
N VAL A 144 8.21 -3.74 2.68
CA VAL A 144 7.67 -4.86 1.90
C VAL A 144 8.78 -5.78 1.40
N SER A 145 9.89 -5.22 0.90
CA SER A 145 11.03 -6.00 0.41
C SER A 145 11.67 -6.83 1.51
N ASN A 146 11.79 -6.31 2.74
CA ASN A 146 12.36 -7.06 3.87
C ASN A 146 11.45 -8.22 4.29
N ILE A 147 10.14 -7.99 4.37
CA ILE A 147 9.17 -9.05 4.68
C ILE A 147 9.23 -10.14 3.60
N PHE A 148 9.23 -9.73 2.33
CA PHE A 148 9.30 -10.64 1.20
C PHE A 148 10.61 -11.44 1.18
N SER A 149 11.75 -10.79 1.40
CA SER A 149 13.07 -11.42 1.49
C SER A 149 13.13 -12.44 2.63
N THR A 150 12.52 -12.14 3.78
CA THR A 150 12.45 -13.06 4.92
C THR A 150 11.78 -14.40 4.53
N ASN A 151 10.71 -14.36 3.73
CA ASN A 151 10.04 -15.58 3.26
C ASN A 151 10.95 -16.45 2.39
N TYR A 152 11.73 -15.84 1.47
CA TYR A 152 12.68 -16.57 0.63
C TYR A 152 13.91 -17.05 1.40
N TYR A 153 14.33 -16.32 2.43
CA TYR A 153 15.40 -16.74 3.32
C TYR A 153 15.01 -18.02 4.08
N LEU A 154 13.81 -18.04 4.67
CA LEU A 154 13.30 -19.22 5.37
C LEU A 154 13.15 -20.43 4.42
N ARG A 155 12.67 -20.19 3.19
CA ARG A 155 12.60 -21.23 2.16
C ARG A 155 13.98 -21.78 1.78
N ALA A 156 14.99 -20.91 1.64
CA ALA A 156 16.36 -21.34 1.34
C ALA A 156 16.99 -22.18 2.45
N LEU A 157 16.75 -21.82 3.71
CA LEU A 157 17.20 -22.63 4.85
C LEU A 157 16.54 -24.01 4.83
N GLN A 158 15.24 -24.08 4.51
CA GLN A 158 14.53 -25.37 4.35
C GLN A 158 15.06 -26.20 3.18
N MET A 159 15.63 -25.57 2.16
CA MET A 159 16.33 -26.24 1.05
C MET A 159 17.76 -26.69 1.42
N GLY A 160 18.23 -26.40 2.63
CA GLY A 160 19.55 -26.82 3.12
C GLY A 160 20.69 -25.83 2.81
N TYR A 161 20.38 -24.59 2.40
CA TYR A 161 21.41 -23.57 2.20
C TYR A 161 21.96 -23.08 3.55
N ASP A 162 23.24 -22.72 3.57
CA ASP A 162 23.83 -22.05 4.71
C ASP A 162 23.30 -20.60 4.85
N ASN A 163 23.61 -19.94 5.96
CA ASN A 163 23.06 -18.61 6.24
C ASN A 163 23.50 -17.57 5.18
N LYS A 164 24.72 -17.68 4.66
CA LYS A 164 25.25 -16.74 3.67
C LYS A 164 24.55 -16.92 2.32
N THR A 165 24.50 -18.14 1.80
CA THR A 165 23.83 -18.44 0.52
C THR A 165 22.32 -18.21 0.62
N ALA A 166 21.68 -18.49 1.77
CA ALA A 166 20.26 -18.20 1.96
C ALA A 166 19.94 -16.70 1.86
N ARG A 167 20.80 -15.82 2.42
CA ARG A 167 20.62 -14.36 2.30
C ARG A 167 20.80 -13.88 0.87
N GLU A 168 21.81 -14.39 0.18
CA GLU A 168 22.08 -14.04 -1.22
C GLU A 168 20.94 -14.51 -2.13
N TYR A 169 20.45 -15.74 -1.93
CA TYR A 169 19.26 -16.25 -2.59
C TYR A 169 18.05 -15.36 -2.35
N ALA A 170 17.76 -15.01 -1.09
CA ALA A 170 16.60 -14.18 -0.73
C ALA A 170 16.66 -12.79 -1.38
N SER A 171 17.82 -12.14 -1.36
CA SER A 171 18.06 -10.85 -2.02
C SER A 171 17.80 -10.95 -3.53
N ASN A 172 18.38 -11.96 -4.19
CA ASN A 172 18.21 -12.19 -5.61
C ASN A 172 16.75 -12.47 -5.98
N GLN A 173 16.04 -13.32 -5.22
CA GLN A 173 14.63 -13.61 -5.48
C GLN A 173 13.76 -12.35 -5.30
N THR A 174 14.04 -11.53 -4.28
CA THR A 174 13.32 -10.27 -4.02
C THR A 174 13.48 -9.30 -5.19
N TRP A 175 14.72 -9.08 -5.65
CA TRP A 175 14.99 -8.18 -6.78
C TRP A 175 14.30 -8.63 -8.08
N LEU A 176 14.33 -9.94 -8.38
CA LEU A 176 13.71 -10.50 -9.58
C LEU A 176 12.18 -10.34 -9.59
N ARG A 177 11.55 -10.24 -8.42
CA ARG A 177 10.08 -10.27 -8.23
C ARG A 177 9.47 -8.92 -7.86
N TYR A 178 10.30 -7.95 -7.50
CA TYR A 178 9.88 -6.58 -7.26
C TYR A 178 9.47 -5.88 -8.57
N ARG A 179 8.36 -5.15 -8.53
CA ARG A 179 7.93 -4.23 -9.59
C ARG A 179 7.55 -2.87 -9.01
N LYS A 180 7.98 -1.79 -9.67
CA LYS A 180 7.51 -0.43 -9.42
C LYS A 180 6.60 -0.02 -10.58
N ARG A 181 5.41 0.52 -10.29
CA ARG A 181 4.45 0.99 -11.32
C ARG A 181 3.79 2.30 -10.93
N TYR A 182 3.28 3.01 -11.93
CA TYR A 182 2.33 4.10 -11.76
C TYR A 182 0.89 3.61 -11.92
N LEU A 183 -0.06 4.31 -11.31
CA LEU A 183 -1.49 4.04 -11.32
C LEU A 183 -2.14 4.52 -12.63
N THR A 184 -1.64 4.00 -13.75
CA THR A 184 -2.22 4.22 -15.08
C THR A 184 -3.57 3.50 -15.23
N PHE A 185 -4.32 3.84 -16.28
CA PHE A 185 -5.55 3.11 -16.65
C PHE A 185 -5.33 1.59 -16.74
N TRP A 186 -4.23 1.15 -17.38
CA TRP A 186 -3.91 -0.28 -17.51
C TRP A 186 -3.54 -0.92 -16.18
N THR A 187 -2.83 -0.21 -15.30
CA THR A 187 -2.55 -0.70 -13.94
C THR A 187 -3.85 -0.90 -13.16
N LYS A 188 -4.81 0.05 -13.25
CA LYS A 188 -6.13 -0.07 -12.62
C LYS A 188 -6.88 -1.31 -13.12
N ILE A 189 -6.90 -1.54 -14.44
CA ILE A 189 -7.50 -2.76 -15.04
C ILE A 189 -6.79 -4.02 -14.56
N ASP A 190 -5.45 -4.05 -14.55
CA ASP A 190 -4.66 -5.21 -14.10
C ASP A 190 -5.00 -5.58 -12.64
N ILE A 191 -5.24 -4.59 -11.77
CA ILE A 191 -5.68 -4.80 -10.37
C ILE A 191 -7.13 -5.28 -10.34
N GLY A 192 -8.03 -4.58 -11.03
CA GLY A 192 -9.46 -4.86 -11.01
C GLY A 192 -9.81 -6.25 -11.52
N ARG A 193 -9.08 -6.75 -12.53
CA ARG A 193 -9.22 -8.13 -13.03
C ARG A 193 -8.47 -9.19 -12.20
N GLY A 194 -7.72 -8.77 -11.16
CA GLY A 194 -6.96 -9.67 -10.30
C GLY A 194 -5.71 -10.28 -10.93
N LYS A 195 -5.16 -9.69 -12.01
CA LYS A 195 -3.87 -10.12 -12.56
C LYS A 195 -2.71 -9.73 -11.64
N ILE A 196 -2.84 -8.58 -10.99
CA ILE A 196 -1.99 -8.17 -9.86
C ILE A 196 -2.91 -7.89 -8.67
N GLY A 197 -2.43 -8.08 -7.46
CA GLY A 197 -3.23 -7.87 -6.25
C GLY A 197 -4.13 -9.08 -5.95
N ASN A 198 -3.50 -10.24 -5.80
CA ASN A 198 -4.14 -11.56 -5.65
C ASN A 198 -3.28 -12.44 -4.69
N PRO A 199 -3.66 -13.69 -4.38
CA PRO A 199 -2.92 -14.55 -3.46
C PRO A 199 -1.45 -14.83 -3.82
N GLU A 200 -1.06 -14.65 -5.09
CA GLU A 200 0.31 -14.85 -5.57
C GLU A 200 1.05 -13.53 -5.80
N HIS A 201 0.34 -12.39 -5.81
CA HIS A 201 0.91 -11.09 -6.12
C HIS A 201 0.39 -9.99 -5.19
N LEU A 202 1.24 -9.55 -4.25
CA LEU A 202 0.97 -8.37 -3.43
C LEU A 202 1.04 -7.07 -4.25
N VAL A 203 0.06 -6.21 -4.09
CA VAL A 203 0.08 -4.84 -4.60
C VAL A 203 -0.14 -3.90 -3.44
N VAL A 204 0.78 -2.94 -3.28
CA VAL A 204 0.62 -1.82 -2.36
C VAL A 204 0.31 -0.57 -3.17
N LEU A 205 -0.85 0.04 -2.92
CA LEU A 205 -1.35 1.23 -3.60
C LEU A 205 -1.14 2.45 -2.71
N LEU A 206 -0.34 3.40 -3.17
CA LEU A 206 -0.22 4.71 -2.54
C LEU A 206 -1.18 5.68 -3.23
N ILE A 207 -2.21 6.11 -2.51
CA ILE A 207 -3.23 7.06 -2.96
C ILE A 207 -3.07 8.34 -2.15
N GLY A 208 -2.60 9.41 -2.77
CA GLY A 208 -2.40 10.70 -2.14
C GLY A 208 -3.07 11.85 -2.88
N PRO A 209 -2.60 13.10 -2.68
CA PRO A 209 -3.28 14.29 -3.19
C PRO A 209 -3.41 14.29 -4.73
N ALA A 210 -2.36 13.91 -5.45
CA ALA A 210 -2.39 13.78 -6.92
C ALA A 210 -3.37 12.71 -7.43
N GLU A 211 -3.73 11.74 -6.59
CA GLU A 211 -4.69 10.68 -6.91
C GLU A 211 -6.12 11.05 -6.46
N GLY A 212 -6.28 12.15 -5.74
CA GLY A 212 -7.57 12.60 -5.20
C GLY A 212 -7.96 11.93 -3.88
N ALA A 213 -6.99 11.54 -3.04
CA ALA A 213 -7.24 11.02 -1.69
C ALA A 213 -8.16 11.94 -0.89
N ARG A 214 -9.11 11.34 -0.16
CA ARG A 214 -10.15 12.06 0.60
C ARG A 214 -10.05 11.81 2.09
N GLU A 215 -9.53 10.65 2.48
CA GLU A 215 -9.42 10.21 3.86
C GLU A 215 -7.97 9.80 4.16
N ASN A 216 -7.65 9.65 5.45
CA ASN A 216 -6.38 9.11 5.90
C ASN A 216 -6.65 7.70 6.43
N LYS A 217 -6.46 6.69 5.57
CA LYS A 217 -6.83 5.32 5.89
C LYS A 217 -5.92 4.29 5.26
N ILE A 218 -5.79 3.18 5.99
CA ILE A 218 -5.06 2.00 5.54
C ILE A 218 -6.03 0.83 5.56
N PHE A 219 -6.08 0.06 4.49
CA PHE A 219 -6.98 -1.08 4.43
C PHE A 219 -6.55 -2.13 3.41
N ALA A 220 -6.97 -3.37 3.66
CA ALA A 220 -6.79 -4.49 2.76
C ALA A 220 -8.17 -4.97 2.26
N PRO A 221 -8.64 -4.50 1.09
CA PRO A 221 -9.98 -4.85 0.59
C PRO A 221 -10.09 -6.34 0.23
N ARG A 222 -8.96 -6.98 -0.11
CA ARG A 222 -8.83 -8.43 -0.31
C ARG A 222 -7.37 -8.85 -0.15
N ARG A 223 -7.14 -10.17 -0.05
CA ARG A 223 -5.78 -10.73 -0.03
C ARG A 223 -4.97 -10.28 -1.25
N GLY A 224 -3.72 -9.89 -1.01
CA GLY A 224 -2.82 -9.38 -2.04
C GLY A 224 -3.01 -7.90 -2.38
N VAL A 225 -3.96 -7.17 -1.80
CA VAL A 225 -4.10 -5.72 -2.02
C VAL A 225 -4.02 -4.99 -0.70
N LEU A 226 -3.08 -4.05 -0.60
CA LEU A 226 -2.98 -3.08 0.47
C LEU A 226 -3.15 -1.68 -0.13
N VAL A 227 -4.07 -0.90 0.42
CA VAL A 227 -4.28 0.50 0.07
C VAL A 227 -3.82 1.36 1.23
N ILE A 228 -3.02 2.37 0.92
CA ILE A 228 -2.55 3.41 1.84
C ILE A 228 -3.01 4.72 1.21
N GLU A 229 -4.02 5.33 1.82
CA GLU A 229 -4.65 6.55 1.34
C GLU A 229 -4.41 7.68 2.32
N GLY A 230 -3.72 8.74 1.89
CA GLY A 230 -3.45 9.91 2.73
C GLY A 230 -3.74 11.22 2.01
N THR A 231 -4.51 12.10 2.64
CA THR A 231 -4.91 13.40 2.07
C THR A 231 -3.72 14.33 1.72
N THR A 232 -2.56 14.09 2.32
CA THR A 232 -1.28 14.74 1.99
C THR A 232 -0.17 13.71 1.89
N ASP A 233 0.92 14.03 1.18
CA ASP A 233 2.08 13.13 1.12
C ASP A 233 2.78 12.96 2.47
N GLU A 234 2.69 13.96 3.35
CA GLU A 234 3.18 13.85 4.72
C GLU A 234 2.35 12.85 5.53
N THR A 235 1.01 12.86 5.37
CA THR A 235 0.12 11.86 5.98
C THR A 235 0.40 10.45 5.44
N LEU A 236 0.60 10.31 4.13
CA LEU A 236 0.99 9.03 3.52
C LEU A 236 2.26 8.45 4.17
N ARG A 237 3.22 9.32 4.51
CA ARG A 237 4.42 8.88 5.24
C ARG A 237 4.07 8.41 6.65
N ALA A 238 3.27 9.18 7.39
CA ALA A 238 2.83 8.83 8.74
C ALA A 238 2.09 7.46 8.76
N GLU A 239 1.31 7.16 7.73
CA GLU A 239 0.64 5.87 7.53
C GLU A 239 1.61 4.71 7.35
N VAL A 240 2.70 4.90 6.60
CA VAL A 240 3.76 3.89 6.47
C VAL A 240 4.43 3.64 7.82
N ILE A 241 4.69 4.69 8.61
CA ILE A 241 5.24 4.53 9.96
C ILE A 241 4.28 3.78 10.90
N LEU A 242 2.97 4.05 10.79
CA LEU A 242 1.96 3.27 11.49
C LEU A 242 2.03 1.79 11.11
N ILE A 243 2.15 1.47 9.81
CA ILE A 243 2.31 0.09 9.34
C ILE A 243 3.56 -0.55 9.96
N GLU A 244 4.71 0.14 9.92
CA GLU A 244 5.95 -0.35 10.52
C GLU A 244 5.77 -0.70 12.00
N ASN A 245 5.11 0.18 12.76
CA ASN A 245 4.84 -0.02 14.18
C ASN A 245 3.94 -1.24 14.42
N LEU A 246 2.81 -1.32 13.71
CA LEU A 246 1.81 -2.37 13.89
C LEU A 246 2.34 -3.77 13.56
N ILE A 247 3.19 -3.87 12.53
CA ILE A 247 3.78 -5.17 12.16
C ILE A 247 5.08 -5.47 12.91
N GLY A 248 5.51 -4.60 13.83
CA GLY A 248 6.75 -4.73 14.59
C GLY A 248 8.00 -4.72 13.72
N PHE A 249 7.97 -3.97 12.61
CA PHE A 249 9.11 -3.85 11.71
C PHE A 249 10.25 -3.06 12.36
N LYS A 250 11.48 -3.52 12.15
CA LYS A 250 12.69 -2.82 12.60
C LYS A 250 13.67 -2.76 11.46
N TRP A 251 14.10 -1.55 11.11
CA TRP A 251 15.13 -1.33 10.11
C TRP A 251 16.45 -1.98 10.56
N PRO A 252 17.24 -2.56 9.63
CA PRO A 252 18.60 -2.98 9.91
C PRO A 252 19.44 -1.81 10.45
N GLN A 253 20.38 -2.09 11.36
CA GLN A 253 21.23 -1.07 12.00
C GLN A 253 21.86 -0.14 10.93
N GLY A 254 21.65 1.19 11.08
CA GLY A 254 22.18 2.22 10.19
C GLY A 254 21.16 2.95 9.29
N ASN A 255 19.89 2.51 9.25
CA ASN A 255 18.83 3.11 8.43
C ASN A 255 17.55 3.50 9.21
N THR A 256 17.64 3.64 10.53
CA THR A 256 16.47 3.81 11.41
C THR A 256 15.93 5.25 11.43
N THR A 257 14.68 5.42 10.99
CA THR A 257 13.74 6.35 11.62
C THR A 257 13.48 5.85 13.05
N GLN A 258 13.71 6.67 14.07
CA GLN A 258 13.48 6.27 15.47
C GLN A 258 11.98 6.26 15.77
N THR A 259 11.34 5.11 15.62
CA THR A 259 9.97 4.87 16.10
C THR A 259 10.04 4.46 17.56
N ILE A 260 9.56 5.30 18.47
CA ILE A 260 9.47 4.98 19.90
C ILE A 260 8.06 4.45 20.16
N THR A 261 7.97 3.18 20.52
CA THR A 261 6.72 2.58 21.01
C THR A 261 6.48 3.07 22.44
N GLY A 262 5.46 3.91 22.62
CA GLY A 262 4.94 4.30 23.94
C GLY A 262 3.83 3.39 24.38
#